data_AF-A0AAP0X8Y1-F1
#
_entry.id   AF-A0AAP0X8Y1-F1
#
_cell.length_a   1.000
_cell.length_b   1.000
_cell.length_c   1.000
_cell.angle_alpha   90.00
_cell.angle_beta   90.00
_cell.angle_gamma   90.00
#
_symmetry.space_group_name_H-M   'P 1'
#
loop_
_entity.id
_entity.type
_entity.pdbx_description
1 polymer ?
#
loop_
_entity_poly.entity_id
_entity_poly.type
_entity_poly.pdbx_seq_one_letter_code
_entity_poly.pdbx_strand_id
1 'polypeptide(L)'
;MFDGACVVDFLLLVFALKLKGKEKEEVIKSMEKLNVDKSSSGQISFKRKPIIVIVVGMAGSGKTTFLHRLVCHAQASNIRGYVINLDPAVMTLPFAASIDIRDIGCYKEVMKQFNLGPNGGILTSLNLFATKFDEVISVIEKRADQLDYVFVDTPGQIEIFTWSASGAIITKAFASTFPTVVTHVVDTPRSASPVTFMGNMLYACSILYKTRLPLVLAFNKTDVAQHQFALDVLFIYGV
;
A
#
# COMPACT_ATOMS: atom_id res chain seq x y z
N MET A 1 -8.06 -8.67 24.92
CA MET A 1 -6.99 -9.56 24.43
C MET A 1 -7.37 -9.85 22.99
N PHE A 2 -6.75 -9.13 22.05
CA PHE A 2 -7.21 -9.00 20.66
C PHE A 2 -6.69 -10.18 19.84
N ASP A 3 -7.61 -10.97 19.29
CA ASP A 3 -7.26 -12.14 18.48
C ASP A 3 -6.77 -11.68 17.10
N GLY A 4 -5.45 -11.76 16.90
CA GLY A 4 -4.71 -11.12 15.82
C GLY A 4 -4.65 -11.89 14.51
N ALA A 5 -5.31 -13.04 14.40
CA ALA A 5 -5.22 -13.92 13.23
C ALA A 5 -6.09 -13.44 12.05
N CYS A 6 -7.29 -12.89 12.31
CA CYS A 6 -8.32 -12.79 11.26
C CYS A 6 -8.08 -11.70 10.19
N VAL A 7 -7.29 -10.65 10.48
CA VAL A 7 -7.10 -9.51 9.55
C VAL A 7 -5.89 -9.72 8.63
N VAL A 8 -4.85 -10.40 9.12
CA VAL A 8 -3.62 -10.65 8.35
C VAL A 8 -3.77 -11.88 7.47
N ASP A 9 -4.46 -12.92 7.96
CA ASP A 9 -4.78 -14.10 7.15
C ASP A 9 -5.64 -13.74 5.93
N PHE A 10 -6.49 -12.72 6.02
CA PHE A 10 -7.33 -12.28 4.89
C PHE A 10 -6.55 -11.53 3.80
N LEU A 11 -5.55 -10.72 4.18
CA LEU A 11 -4.68 -10.03 3.23
C LEU A 11 -3.73 -11.03 2.52
N LEU A 12 -3.27 -12.04 3.25
CA LEU A 12 -2.56 -13.20 2.69
C LEU A 12 -3.49 -14.08 1.85
N LEU A 13 -4.78 -14.21 2.20
CA LEU A 13 -5.75 -15.00 1.43
C LEU A 13 -6.07 -14.33 0.09
N VAL A 14 -6.19 -13.00 0.00
CA VAL A 14 -6.41 -12.31 -1.29
C VAL A 14 -5.16 -12.38 -2.18
N PHE A 15 -3.95 -12.26 -1.60
CA PHE A 15 -2.70 -12.46 -2.35
C PHE A 15 -2.48 -13.94 -2.74
N ALA A 16 -2.91 -14.88 -1.91
CA ALA A 16 -2.86 -16.32 -2.19
C ALA A 16 -3.96 -16.78 -3.16
N LEU A 17 -5.12 -16.11 -3.20
CA LEU A 17 -6.24 -16.41 -4.10
C LEU A 17 -5.98 -15.94 -5.53
N LYS A 18 -5.25 -14.84 -5.74
CA LYS A 18 -4.78 -14.45 -7.09
C LYS A 18 -3.57 -15.29 -7.58
N LEU A 19 -2.98 -16.12 -6.70
CA LEU A 19 -1.86 -17.02 -7.02
C LEU A 19 -2.24 -18.51 -6.94
N LYS A 20 -3.52 -18.84 -6.78
CA LYS A 20 -4.00 -20.22 -6.87
C LYS A 20 -4.45 -20.55 -8.30
N GLY A 21 -3.55 -21.24 -9.01
CA GLY A 21 -3.94 -22.32 -9.92
C GLY A 21 -4.04 -21.99 -11.41
N LYS A 22 -2.88 -21.95 -12.09
CA LYS A 22 -2.55 -22.61 -13.38
C LYS A 22 -1.32 -21.96 -14.03
N GLU A 23 -1.22 -20.63 -14.00
CA GLU A 23 -0.12 -19.89 -14.66
C GLU A 23 1.24 -20.08 -13.95
N LYS A 24 1.26 -20.19 -12.61
CA LYS A 24 2.52 -20.40 -11.86
C LYS A 24 3.15 -21.77 -12.16
N GLU A 25 2.34 -22.81 -12.36
CA GLU A 25 2.83 -24.15 -12.72
C GLU A 25 3.23 -24.25 -14.19
N GLU A 26 2.56 -23.53 -15.10
CA GLU A 26 2.94 -23.46 -16.51
C GLU A 26 4.22 -22.66 -16.72
N VAL A 27 4.42 -21.56 -15.99
CA VAL A 27 5.66 -20.76 -16.05
C VAL A 27 6.84 -21.52 -15.44
N ILE A 28 6.64 -22.24 -14.32
CA ILE A 28 7.67 -23.10 -13.72
C ILE A 28 8.01 -24.28 -14.65
N LYS A 29 7.01 -24.97 -15.23
CA LYS A 29 7.24 -26.05 -16.21
C LYS A 29 7.90 -25.58 -17.51
N SER A 30 7.63 -24.33 -17.93
CA SER A 30 8.25 -23.75 -19.13
C SER A 30 9.71 -23.36 -18.87
N MET A 31 10.05 -22.90 -17.66
CA MET A 31 11.43 -22.63 -17.25
C MET A 31 12.24 -23.91 -16.99
N GLU A 32 11.62 -25.00 -16.55
CA GLU A 32 12.29 -26.30 -16.36
C GLU A 32 12.60 -27.00 -17.70
N LYS A 33 11.77 -26.80 -18.74
CA LYS A 33 12.01 -27.34 -20.09
C LYS A 33 13.14 -26.63 -20.86
N LEU A 34 13.62 -25.49 -20.38
CA LEU A 34 14.64 -24.67 -21.04
C LEU A 34 16.06 -24.86 -20.50
N ASN A 35 16.27 -25.64 -19.43
CA ASN A 35 17.61 -25.91 -18.89
C ASN A 35 18.10 -27.31 -19.26
N VAL A 36 18.60 -27.43 -20.49
CA VAL A 36 19.50 -28.51 -20.89
C VAL A 36 20.93 -28.12 -20.53
N ASP A 37 21.61 -29.07 -19.88
CA ASP A 37 23.06 -29.24 -19.73
C ASP A 37 23.91 -28.20 -19.00
N LYS A 38 24.61 -28.74 -18.00
CA LYS A 38 25.68 -28.12 -17.22
C LYS A 38 26.82 -27.67 -18.14
N SER A 39 27.04 -26.37 -18.30
CA SER A 39 28.40 -25.83 -18.46
C SER A 39 28.47 -24.30 -18.31
N SER A 40 29.54 -23.85 -17.64
CA SER A 40 30.15 -22.51 -17.60
C SER A 40 29.44 -21.34 -16.88
N SER A 41 29.93 -21.08 -15.66
CA SER A 41 30.33 -19.77 -15.12
C SER A 41 29.47 -18.53 -15.39
N GLY A 42 28.67 -18.14 -14.39
CA GLY A 42 28.02 -16.84 -14.28
C GLY A 42 26.63 -16.96 -13.66
N GLN A 43 26.53 -17.07 -12.33
CA GLN A 43 25.22 -17.05 -11.67
C GLN A 43 24.58 -15.66 -11.81
N ILE A 44 23.71 -15.48 -12.80
CA ILE A 44 22.79 -14.35 -12.85
C ILE A 44 21.77 -14.56 -11.72
N SER A 45 22.06 -14.02 -10.53
CA SER A 45 21.06 -13.97 -9.47
C SER A 45 19.99 -12.96 -9.88
N PHE A 46 18.79 -13.42 -10.22
CA PHE A 46 17.64 -12.53 -10.37
C PHE A 46 17.38 -11.87 -9.01
N LYS A 47 17.85 -10.63 -8.83
CA LYS A 47 17.63 -9.84 -7.61
C LYS A 47 16.13 -9.63 -7.45
N ARG A 48 15.54 -10.20 -6.39
CA ARG A 48 14.14 -9.96 -6.04
C ARG A 48 14.01 -8.51 -5.58
N LYS A 49 13.25 -7.72 -6.34
CA LYS A 49 12.89 -6.37 -5.92
C LYS A 49 11.85 -6.44 -4.79
N PRO A 50 11.89 -5.51 -3.82
CA PRO A 50 10.88 -5.43 -2.77
C PRO A 50 9.51 -5.08 -3.35
N ILE A 51 8.45 -5.55 -2.71
CA ILE A 51 7.07 -5.22 -3.09
C ILE A 51 6.66 -3.94 -2.35
N ILE A 52 6.20 -2.93 -3.08
CA ILE A 52 5.67 -1.70 -2.51
C ILE A 52 4.18 -1.89 -2.24
N VAL A 53 3.75 -1.63 -1.01
CA VAL A 53 2.35 -1.65 -0.59
C VAL A 53 1.93 -0.25 -0.21
N ILE A 54 1.13 0.39 -1.07
CA ILE A 54 0.60 1.72 -0.84
C ILE A 54 -0.74 1.61 -0.14
N VAL A 55 -0.83 2.07 1.11
CA VAL A 55 -2.05 1.99 1.91
C VAL A 55 -2.86 3.26 1.70
N VAL A 56 -4.03 3.14 1.07
CA VAL A 56 -4.98 4.23 0.83
C VAL A 56 -6.33 3.93 1.49
N GLY A 57 -7.14 4.95 1.75
CA GLY A 57 -8.41 4.78 2.46
C GLY A 57 -8.92 6.10 3.02
N MET A 58 -10.22 6.17 3.32
CA MET A 58 -10.83 7.38 3.87
C MET A 58 -10.26 7.74 5.25
N ALA A 59 -10.44 9.00 5.67
CA ALA A 59 -10.10 9.42 7.02
C ALA A 59 -10.89 8.58 8.05
N GLY A 60 -10.19 8.06 9.06
CA GLY A 60 -10.79 7.21 10.09
C GLY A 60 -11.00 5.74 9.70
N SER A 61 -10.64 5.30 8.48
CA SER A 61 -10.69 3.87 8.11
C SER A 61 -9.64 3.03 8.84
N GLY A 62 -8.62 3.68 9.44
CA GLY A 62 -7.60 3.03 10.24
C GLY A 62 -6.32 2.66 9.49
N LYS A 63 -5.97 3.38 8.41
CA LYS A 63 -4.74 3.19 7.61
C LYS A 63 -3.48 3.02 8.46
N THR A 64 -3.17 4.02 9.30
CA THR A 64 -1.96 4.01 10.15
C THR A 64 -1.99 2.86 11.17
N THR A 65 -3.15 2.53 11.75
CA THR A 65 -3.30 1.39 12.66
C THR A 65 -3.11 0.06 11.95
N PHE A 66 -3.67 -0.08 10.74
CA PHE A 66 -3.48 -1.24 9.88
C PHE A 66 -1.99 -1.41 9.53
N LEU A 67 -1.32 -0.31 9.15
CA LEU A 67 0.09 -0.32 8.83
C LEU A 67 0.96 -0.70 10.03
N HIS A 68 0.66 -0.15 11.20
CA HIS A 68 1.33 -0.53 12.45
C HIS A 68 1.26 -2.04 12.70
N ARG A 69 0.09 -2.65 12.54
CA ARG A 69 -0.06 -4.10 12.74
C ARG A 69 0.65 -4.91 11.66
N LEU A 70 0.63 -4.43 10.41
CA LEU A 70 1.36 -5.05 9.31
C LEU A 70 2.87 -5.04 9.55
N VAL A 71 3.42 -3.94 10.08
CA VAL A 71 4.83 -3.82 10.46
C VAL A 71 5.16 -4.77 11.62
N CYS A 72 4.37 -4.79 12.69
CA CYS A 72 4.58 -5.72 13.80
C CYS A 72 4.54 -7.19 13.35
N HIS A 73 3.61 -7.53 12.46
CA HIS A 73 3.51 -8.88 11.90
C HIS A 73 4.72 -9.22 11.02
N ALA A 74 5.16 -8.29 10.16
CA ALA A 74 6.36 -8.47 9.35
C ALA A 74 7.59 -8.74 10.24
N GLN A 75 7.75 -7.96 11.32
CA GLN A 75 8.83 -8.17 12.29
C GLN A 75 8.73 -9.54 12.98
N ALA A 76 7.55 -9.95 13.43
CA ALA A 76 7.35 -11.26 14.06
C ALA A 76 7.64 -12.44 13.11
N SER A 77 7.37 -12.25 11.81
CA SER A 77 7.59 -13.25 10.76
C SER A 77 8.98 -13.18 10.12
N ASN A 78 9.93 -12.41 10.69
CA ASN A 78 11.27 -12.16 10.13
C ASN A 78 11.28 -11.61 8.69
N ILE A 79 10.23 -10.86 8.32
CA ILE A 79 10.11 -10.17 7.04
C ILE A 79 10.72 -8.77 7.18
N ARG A 80 11.62 -8.41 6.25
CA ARG A 80 12.32 -7.12 6.28
C ARG A 80 11.46 -6.04 5.64
N GLY A 81 10.68 -5.35 6.49
CA GLY A 81 9.82 -4.23 6.09
C GLY A 81 10.51 -2.88 6.17
N TYR A 82 10.33 -2.05 5.15
CA TYR A 82 10.71 -0.63 5.13
C TYR A 82 9.45 0.22 5.22
N VAL A 83 9.44 1.29 6.03
CA VAL A 83 8.22 2.08 6.25
C VAL A 83 8.43 3.52 5.81
N ILE A 84 7.49 4.03 5.02
CA ILE A 84 7.48 5.40 4.50
C ILE A 84 6.18 6.07 4.93
N ASN A 85 6.27 7.21 5.60
CA ASN A 85 5.11 8.04 5.95
C ASN A 85 4.99 9.22 4.99
N LEU A 86 3.85 9.31 4.29
CA LEU A 86 3.50 10.45 3.42
C LEU A 86 2.42 11.35 4.03
N ASP A 87 1.93 11.10 5.25
CA ASP A 87 0.98 11.97 5.93
C ASP A 87 1.70 13.07 6.75
N PRO A 88 1.65 14.35 6.35
CA PRO A 88 2.27 15.45 7.09
C PRO A 88 1.43 15.90 8.30
N ALA A 89 0.14 15.53 8.37
CA ALA A 89 -0.79 15.98 9.41
C ALA A 89 -0.83 15.03 10.62
N VAL A 90 -0.14 13.90 10.57
CA VAL A 90 -0.09 12.93 11.67
C VAL A 90 0.73 13.47 12.85
N MET A 91 0.11 13.48 14.04
CA MET A 91 0.77 14.00 15.26
C MET A 91 1.78 13.00 15.82
N THR A 92 1.36 11.74 15.98
CA THR A 92 2.17 10.68 16.57
C THR A 92 2.09 9.44 15.68
N LEU A 93 3.24 8.93 15.28
CA LEU A 93 3.34 7.67 14.55
C LEU A 93 3.58 6.54 15.56
N PRO A 94 2.78 5.46 15.54
CA PRO A 94 2.96 4.32 16.44
C PRO A 94 4.12 3.39 16.03
N PHE A 95 4.79 3.67 14.91
CA PHE A 95 5.93 2.91 14.38
C PHE A 95 7.07 3.84 13.95
N ALA A 96 8.28 3.31 13.88
CA ALA A 96 9.43 4.02 13.34
C ALA A 96 9.36 4.05 11.80
N ALA A 97 9.06 5.21 11.23
CA ALA A 97 9.16 5.44 9.79
C ALA A 97 10.63 5.62 9.40
N SER A 98 11.06 4.93 8.34
CA SER A 98 12.42 5.08 7.80
C SER A 98 12.57 6.33 6.94
N ILE A 99 11.47 6.75 6.29
CA ILE A 99 11.36 8.02 5.57
C ILE A 99 10.06 8.66 6.02
N ASP A 100 10.14 9.90 6.51
CA ASP A 100 8.98 10.66 6.96
C ASP A 100 8.91 12.01 6.22
N ILE A 101 7.76 12.30 5.61
CA ILE A 101 7.52 13.59 4.96
C ILE A 101 7.69 14.78 5.92
N ARG A 102 7.50 14.56 7.22
CA ARG A 102 7.62 15.60 8.26
C ARG A 102 9.05 16.12 8.42
N ASP A 103 10.05 15.35 7.99
CA ASP A 103 11.46 15.76 8.05
C ASP A 103 11.83 16.78 6.97
N ILE A 104 11.08 16.83 5.87
CA ILE A 104 11.33 17.75 4.74
C ILE A 104 10.77 19.15 5.02
N GLY A 105 9.73 19.26 5.84
CA GLY A 105 9.15 20.54 6.21
C GLY A 105 8.02 20.41 7.22
N CYS A 106 7.98 21.32 8.18
CA CYS A 106 6.93 21.34 9.19
C CYS A 106 5.60 21.75 8.56
N TYR A 107 4.62 20.84 8.60
CA TYR A 107 3.26 21.07 8.11
C TYR A 107 2.65 22.40 8.60
N LYS A 108 2.88 22.74 9.88
CA LYS A 108 2.38 23.98 10.48
C LYS A 108 3.05 25.24 9.91
N GLU A 109 4.31 25.15 9.54
CA GLU A 109 5.06 26.26 8.93
C GLU A 109 4.62 26.48 7.49
N VAL A 110 4.43 25.40 6.73
CA VAL A 110 3.90 25.46 5.35
C VAL A 110 2.52 26.13 5.33
N MET A 111 1.63 25.77 6.27
CA MET A 111 0.32 26.43 6.38
C MET A 111 0.43 27.93 6.67
N LYS A 112 1.34 28.34 7.57
CA LYS A 112 1.53 29.76 7.92
C LYS A 112 2.16 30.56 6.79
N GLN A 113 3.21 30.05 6.15
CA GLN A 113 3.95 30.76 5.11
C GLN A 113 3.10 30.99 3.86
N PHE A 114 2.32 29.99 3.46
CA PHE A 114 1.49 30.06 2.25
C PHE A 114 0.03 30.46 2.54
N ASN A 115 -0.31 30.77 3.80
CA ASN A 115 -1.66 31.10 4.26
C ASN A 115 -2.72 30.08 3.80
N LEU A 116 -2.42 28.79 3.99
CA LEU A 116 -3.23 27.68 3.50
C LEU A 116 -4.10 27.08 4.60
N GLY A 117 -5.31 26.65 4.22
CA GLY A 117 -6.12 25.75 5.04
C GLY A 117 -5.49 24.35 5.16
N PRO A 118 -6.04 23.47 6.01
CA PRO A 118 -5.42 22.17 6.33
C PRO A 118 -5.22 21.27 5.09
N ASN A 119 -6.23 21.16 4.21
CA ASN A 119 -6.10 20.39 2.98
C ASN A 119 -5.06 20.99 2.01
N GLY A 120 -4.97 22.33 1.94
CA GLY A 120 -3.96 23.02 1.14
C GLY A 120 -2.56 22.78 1.68
N GLY A 121 -2.39 22.79 3.01
CA GLY A 121 -1.12 22.45 3.66
C GLY A 121 -0.65 21.03 3.31
N ILE A 122 -1.53 20.04 3.39
CA ILE A 122 -1.21 18.64 3.05
C ILE A 122 -0.79 18.53 1.58
N LEU A 123 -1.55 19.13 0.67
CA LEU A 123 -1.25 19.10 -0.77
C LEU A 123 0.09 19.75 -1.08
N THR A 124 0.38 20.92 -0.49
CA THR A 124 1.65 21.62 -0.69
C THR A 124 2.82 20.83 -0.13
N SER A 125 2.69 20.24 1.06
CA SER A 125 3.71 19.34 1.62
C SER A 125 3.98 18.15 0.68
N LEU A 126 2.93 17.53 0.12
CA LEU A 126 3.08 16.42 -0.83
C LEU A 126 3.74 16.87 -2.14
N ASN A 127 3.44 18.07 -2.62
CA ASN A 127 4.09 18.66 -3.80
C ASN A 127 5.58 18.91 -3.57
N LEU A 128 5.96 19.43 -2.39
CA LEU A 128 7.37 19.62 -2.01
C LEU A 128 8.10 18.28 -1.84
N PHE A 129 7.41 17.26 -1.33
CA PHE A 129 7.97 15.91 -1.22
C PHE A 129 8.19 15.28 -2.60
N ALA A 130 7.27 15.48 -3.53
CA ALA A 130 7.35 14.95 -4.89
C ALA A 130 8.59 15.42 -5.66
N THR A 131 9.13 16.63 -5.38
CA THR A 131 10.33 17.14 -6.07
C THR A 131 11.61 16.42 -5.66
N LYS A 132 11.64 15.80 -4.47
CA LYS A 132 12.77 15.01 -3.96
C LYS A 132 12.54 13.50 -4.04
N PHE A 133 11.46 13.09 -4.69
CA PHE A 133 11.02 11.71 -4.66
C PHE A 133 11.98 10.75 -5.38
N ASP A 134 12.73 11.24 -6.36
CA ASP A 134 13.77 10.45 -7.04
C ASP A 134 14.91 10.05 -6.09
N GLU A 135 15.24 10.89 -5.10
CA GLU A 135 16.21 10.56 -4.05
C GLU A 135 15.68 9.41 -3.17
N VAL A 136 14.38 9.44 -2.85
CA VAL A 136 13.71 8.38 -2.06
C VAL A 136 13.76 7.05 -2.81
N ILE A 137 13.44 7.04 -4.10
CA ILE A 137 13.54 5.84 -4.95
C ILE A 137 14.98 5.31 -4.94
N SER A 138 15.97 6.19 -5.13
CA SER A 138 17.39 5.81 -5.13
C SER A 138 17.85 5.18 -3.80
N VAL A 139 17.32 5.67 -2.67
CA VAL A 139 17.60 5.09 -1.34
C VAL A 139 17.00 3.69 -1.21
N ILE A 140 15.78 3.48 -1.70
CA ILE A 140 15.12 2.17 -1.69
C ILE A 140 15.84 1.19 -2.60
N GLU A 141 16.27 1.62 -3.80
CA GLU A 141 17.03 0.78 -4.73
C GLU A 141 18.36 0.29 -4.14
N LYS A 142 19.10 1.17 -3.47
CA LYS A 142 20.36 0.80 -2.78
C LYS A 142 20.14 -0.24 -1.69
N ARG A 143 18.95 -0.26 -1.08
CA ARG A 143 18.56 -1.19 -0.01
C ARG A 143 17.72 -2.36 -0.51
N ALA A 144 17.42 -2.44 -1.81
CA ALA A 144 16.46 -3.40 -2.37
C ALA A 144 16.83 -4.85 -2.06
N ASP A 145 18.13 -5.19 -2.04
CA ASP A 145 18.61 -6.55 -1.70
C ASP A 145 18.34 -6.95 -0.24
N GLN A 146 18.10 -5.96 0.62
CA GLN A 146 17.90 -6.12 2.06
C GLN A 146 16.44 -6.01 2.47
N LEU A 147 15.53 -5.75 1.53
CA LEU A 147 14.14 -5.46 1.80
C LEU A 147 13.22 -6.45 1.09
N ASP A 148 12.19 -6.90 1.79
CA ASP A 148 11.17 -7.76 1.22
C ASP A 148 9.92 -6.94 0.85
N TYR A 149 9.57 -5.98 1.71
CA TYR A 149 8.40 -5.10 1.52
C TYR A 149 8.72 -3.65 1.86
N VAL A 150 8.06 -2.73 1.16
CA VAL A 150 8.01 -1.31 1.50
C VAL A 150 6.56 -0.92 1.74
N PHE A 151 6.28 -0.45 2.93
CA PHE A 151 4.96 -0.04 3.40
C PHE A 151 4.85 1.48 3.36
N VAL A 152 3.86 1.98 2.62
CA VAL A 152 3.66 3.43 2.43
C VAL A 152 2.35 3.85 3.07
N ASP A 153 2.41 4.68 4.12
CA ASP A 153 1.24 5.36 4.68
C ASP A 153 0.92 6.61 3.88
N THR A 154 -0.35 6.87 3.63
CA THR A 154 -0.81 8.01 2.83
C THR A 154 -1.70 8.94 3.65
N PRO A 155 -1.82 10.23 3.26
CA PRO A 155 -2.64 11.20 3.97
C PRO A 155 -4.07 10.73 4.28
N GLY A 156 -4.58 11.17 5.44
CA GLY A 156 -5.96 10.95 5.88
C GLY A 156 -7.02 11.22 4.78
N GLN A 157 -6.83 12.32 4.04
CA GLN A 157 -7.68 12.73 2.93
C GLN A 157 -7.27 12.02 1.64
N ILE A 158 -7.98 10.94 1.33
CA ILE A 158 -7.67 10.08 0.17
C ILE A 158 -7.58 10.86 -1.15
N GLU A 159 -8.42 11.88 -1.33
CA GLU A 159 -8.47 12.66 -2.56
C GLU A 159 -7.18 13.44 -2.83
N ILE A 160 -6.53 13.94 -1.78
CA ILE A 160 -5.28 14.67 -1.89
C ILE A 160 -4.17 13.76 -2.42
N PHE A 161 -4.20 12.46 -2.11
CA PHE A 161 -3.22 11.52 -2.63
C PHE A 161 -3.64 10.97 -4.00
N THR A 162 -4.88 10.51 -4.16
CA THR A 162 -5.29 9.80 -5.37
C THR A 162 -5.53 10.72 -6.55
N TRP A 163 -5.97 11.97 -6.35
CA TRP A 163 -6.35 12.89 -7.43
C TRP A 163 -5.36 14.03 -7.67
N SER A 164 -4.34 14.20 -6.83
CA SER A 164 -3.30 15.20 -7.04
C SER A 164 -2.26 14.76 -8.07
N ALA A 165 -1.60 15.76 -8.69
CA ALA A 165 -0.46 15.51 -9.56
C ALA A 165 0.72 14.88 -8.78
N SER A 166 0.99 15.35 -7.57
CA SER A 166 2.09 14.83 -6.73
C SER A 166 1.88 13.37 -6.32
N GLY A 167 0.68 12.99 -5.89
CA GLY A 167 0.37 11.60 -5.57
C GLY A 167 0.41 10.68 -6.80
N ALA A 168 -0.01 11.17 -7.97
CA ALA A 168 0.12 10.44 -9.22
C ALA A 168 1.59 10.24 -9.64
N ILE A 169 2.44 11.26 -9.49
CA ILE A 169 3.88 11.19 -9.76
C ILE A 169 4.53 10.15 -8.84
N ILE A 170 4.29 10.24 -7.52
CA ILE A 170 4.81 9.32 -6.51
C ILE A 170 4.41 7.87 -6.83
N THR A 171 3.12 7.65 -7.09
CA THR A 171 2.59 6.31 -7.38
C THR A 171 3.18 5.75 -8.67
N LYS A 172 3.32 6.57 -9.72
CA LYS A 172 3.89 6.17 -11.00
C LYS A 172 5.39 5.87 -10.89
N ALA A 173 6.13 6.65 -10.11
CA ALA A 173 7.55 6.45 -9.86
C ALA A 173 7.83 5.14 -9.08
N PHE A 174 6.97 4.79 -8.11
CA PHE A 174 7.02 3.47 -7.49
C PHE A 174 6.70 2.37 -8.51
N ALA A 175 5.61 2.51 -9.26
CA ALA A 175 5.14 1.52 -10.23
C ALA A 175 6.14 1.24 -11.37
N SER A 176 6.90 2.25 -11.80
CA SER A 176 7.91 2.09 -12.85
C SER A 176 9.14 1.32 -12.38
N THR A 177 9.42 1.34 -11.08
CA THR A 177 10.70 0.87 -10.54
C THR A 177 10.54 -0.47 -9.82
N PHE A 178 9.43 -0.64 -9.10
CA PHE A 178 9.16 -1.76 -8.20
C PHE A 178 7.77 -2.35 -8.43
N PRO A 179 7.59 -3.66 -8.19
CA PRO A 179 6.25 -4.26 -8.10
C PRO A 179 5.44 -3.54 -7.02
N THR A 180 4.37 -2.85 -7.44
CA THR A 180 3.58 -1.98 -6.55
C THR A 180 2.14 -2.45 -6.49
N VAL A 181 1.59 -2.52 -5.28
CA VAL A 181 0.19 -2.88 -5.01
C VAL A 181 -0.45 -1.81 -4.15
N VAL A 182 -1.68 -1.43 -4.51
CA VAL A 182 -2.48 -0.47 -3.75
C VAL A 182 -3.42 -1.25 -2.83
N THR A 183 -3.39 -0.96 -1.54
CA THR A 183 -4.31 -1.55 -0.56
C THR A 183 -5.30 -0.49 -0.12
N HIS A 184 -6.57 -0.66 -0.49
CA HIS A 184 -7.66 0.22 -0.09
C HIS A 184 -8.32 -0.28 1.20
N VAL A 185 -8.08 0.45 2.29
CA VAL A 185 -8.59 0.15 3.62
C VAL A 185 -10.00 0.69 3.79
N VAL A 186 -10.95 -0.23 3.91
CA VAL A 186 -12.38 0.03 4.06
C VAL A 186 -12.78 -0.06 5.53
N ASP A 187 -13.56 0.92 6.01
CA ASP A 187 -14.13 0.89 7.35
C ASP A 187 -15.38 -0.03 7.36
N THR A 188 -15.25 -1.24 7.90
CA THR A 188 -16.30 -2.28 7.84
C THR A 188 -17.59 -1.85 8.56
N PRO A 189 -17.56 -1.36 9.82
CA PRO A 189 -18.76 -0.87 10.50
C PRO A 189 -19.53 0.20 9.73
N ARG A 190 -18.83 1.14 9.07
CA ARG A 190 -19.48 2.19 8.26
C ARG A 190 -20.02 1.67 6.94
N SER A 191 -19.40 0.63 6.40
CA SER A 191 -19.79 0.01 5.13
C SER A 191 -20.91 -1.01 5.27
N ALA A 192 -21.47 -1.21 6.47
CA ALA A 192 -22.66 -2.03 6.66
C ALA A 192 -23.89 -1.45 5.94
N SER A 193 -23.93 -0.13 5.72
CA SER A 193 -24.92 0.51 4.86
C SER A 193 -24.61 0.24 3.38
N PRO A 194 -25.55 -0.31 2.59
CA PRO A 194 -25.35 -0.59 1.17
C PRO A 194 -24.93 0.64 0.35
N VAL A 195 -25.45 1.83 0.70
CA VAL A 195 -25.12 3.08 0.01
C VAL A 195 -23.64 3.43 0.21
N THR A 196 -23.15 3.32 1.45
CA THR A 196 -21.74 3.56 1.78
C THR A 196 -20.84 2.50 1.18
N PHE A 197 -21.27 1.24 1.19
CA PHE A 197 -20.55 0.14 0.57
C PHE A 197 -20.37 0.37 -0.95
N MET A 198 -21.46 0.65 -1.67
CA MET A 198 -21.40 0.94 -3.11
C MET A 198 -20.51 2.15 -3.40
N GLY A 199 -20.59 3.21 -2.60
CA GLY A 199 -19.70 4.36 -2.70
C GLY A 199 -18.23 3.95 -2.59
N ASN A 200 -17.87 3.18 -1.57
CA ASN A 200 -16.50 2.69 -1.38
C ASN A 200 -16.03 1.78 -2.54
N MET A 201 -16.91 0.93 -3.08
CA MET A 201 -16.55 0.08 -4.23
C MET A 201 -16.35 0.91 -5.51
N LEU A 202 -17.18 1.92 -5.77
CA LEU A 202 -16.99 2.84 -6.89
C LEU A 202 -15.68 3.64 -6.76
N TYR A 203 -15.34 4.08 -5.54
CA TYR A 203 -14.06 4.71 -5.27
C TYR A 203 -12.89 3.75 -5.49
N ALA A 204 -12.98 2.51 -5.03
CA ALA A 204 -11.98 1.48 -5.28
C ALA A 204 -11.77 1.26 -6.79
N CYS A 205 -12.84 1.09 -7.56
CA CYS A 205 -12.78 0.98 -9.02
C CYS A 205 -12.13 2.23 -9.65
N SER A 206 -12.47 3.43 -9.18
CA SER A 206 -11.87 4.68 -9.68
C SER A 206 -10.36 4.72 -9.44
N ILE A 207 -9.90 4.27 -8.27
CA ILE A 207 -8.48 4.17 -7.94
C ILE A 207 -7.79 3.14 -8.83
N LEU A 208 -8.40 1.96 -9.03
CA LEU A 208 -7.88 0.92 -9.91
C LEU A 208 -7.69 1.44 -11.34
N TYR A 209 -8.70 2.10 -11.91
CA TYR A 209 -8.62 2.66 -13.27
C TYR A 209 -7.59 3.78 -13.39
N LYS A 210 -7.50 4.64 -12.38
CA LYS A 210 -6.58 5.79 -12.39
C LYS A 210 -5.12 5.36 -12.22
N THR A 211 -4.85 4.45 -11.29
CA THR A 211 -3.49 3.99 -10.98
C THR A 211 -3.00 2.90 -11.92
N ARG A 212 -3.92 2.09 -12.49
CA ARG A 212 -3.62 0.88 -13.28
C ARG A 212 -2.72 -0.10 -12.53
N LEU A 213 -2.84 -0.13 -11.20
CA LEU A 213 -2.09 -1.02 -10.32
C LEU A 213 -3.01 -2.09 -9.73
N PRO A 214 -2.47 -3.27 -9.36
CA PRO A 214 -3.22 -4.25 -8.59
C PRO A 214 -3.79 -3.60 -7.32
N LEU A 215 -5.10 -3.74 -7.13
CA LEU A 215 -5.83 -3.19 -5.99
C LEU A 215 -6.29 -4.33 -5.07
N VAL A 216 -5.97 -4.21 -3.78
CA VAL A 216 -6.44 -5.11 -2.73
C VAL A 216 -7.41 -4.34 -1.82
N LEU A 217 -8.60 -4.88 -1.61
CA LEU A 217 -9.56 -4.35 -0.64
C LEU A 217 -9.27 -4.97 0.73
N ALA A 218 -9.03 -4.12 1.73
CA ALA A 218 -8.79 -4.53 3.11
C ALA A 218 -9.94 -4.04 3.99
N PHE A 219 -10.83 -4.94 4.38
CA PHE A 219 -11.91 -4.68 5.34
C PHE A 219 -11.32 -4.59 6.75
N ASN A 220 -11.29 -3.39 7.32
CA ASN A 220 -10.73 -3.13 8.64
C ASN A 220 -11.83 -3.03 9.70
N LYS A 221 -11.45 -3.18 10.98
CA LYS A 221 -12.35 -3.16 12.14
C LYS A 221 -13.37 -4.32 12.14
N THR A 222 -12.91 -5.51 11.73
CA THR A 222 -13.73 -6.73 11.69
C THR A 222 -14.09 -7.24 13.08
N ASP A 223 -13.38 -6.77 14.12
CA ASP A 223 -13.69 -6.96 15.53
C ASP A 223 -15.00 -6.26 15.95
N VAL A 224 -15.38 -5.19 15.26
CA VAL A 224 -16.61 -4.43 15.55
C VAL A 224 -17.77 -4.89 14.66
N ALA A 225 -17.51 -5.21 13.39
CA ALA A 225 -18.54 -5.64 12.44
C ALA A 225 -18.02 -6.75 11.53
N GLN A 226 -18.82 -7.80 11.31
CA GLN A 226 -18.46 -8.89 10.42
C GLN A 226 -18.43 -8.42 8.96
N HIS A 227 -17.45 -8.91 8.19
CA HIS A 227 -17.24 -8.54 6.78
C HIS A 227 -17.95 -9.48 5.79
N GLN A 228 -18.73 -10.45 6.27
CA GLN A 228 -19.36 -11.48 5.43
C GLN A 228 -20.29 -10.86 4.38
N PHE A 229 -21.04 -9.81 4.74
CA PHE A 229 -21.92 -9.10 3.80
C PHE A 229 -21.18 -8.59 2.57
N ALA A 230 -19.91 -8.19 2.73
CA ALA A 230 -19.11 -7.70 1.61
C ALA A 230 -18.70 -8.85 0.69
N LEU A 231 -18.30 -9.98 1.27
CA LEU A 231 -18.00 -11.18 0.49
C LEU A 231 -19.19 -11.62 -0.33
N ASP A 232 -20.37 -11.70 0.29
CA ASP A 232 -21.58 -12.14 -0.39
C ASP A 232 -21.90 -11.23 -1.58
N VAL A 233 -21.80 -9.91 -1.41
CA VAL A 233 -22.01 -8.95 -2.50
C VAL A 233 -20.94 -9.07 -3.59
N LEU A 234 -19.66 -9.15 -3.27
CA LEU A 234 -18.61 -9.30 -4.29
C LEU A 234 -18.75 -10.63 -5.07
N PHE A 235 -19.07 -11.72 -4.38
CA PHE A 235 -19.27 -13.04 -5.01
C PHE A 235 -20.51 -13.09 -5.89
N ILE A 236 -21.62 -12.47 -5.47
CA ILE A 236 -22.87 -12.41 -6.27
C ILE A 236 -22.64 -11.64 -7.57
N TYR A 237 -21.84 -10.57 -7.55
CA TYR A 237 -21.57 -9.75 -8.73
C TYR A 237 -20.33 -10.18 -9.55
N GLY A 238 -19.67 -11.28 -9.17
CA GLY A 238 -18.60 -11.91 -9.97
C GLY A 238 -17.34 -11.05 -10.14
N VAL A 239 -16.96 -10.28 -9.11
CA VAL A 239 -15.71 -9.48 -9.08
C VAL A 239 -14.57 -10.28 -8.47
#